data_AF-A0A3Q0QZD0-F1
#
_entry.id   AF-A0A3Q0QZD0-F1
#
_cell.length_a   1.000
_cell.length_b   1.000
_cell.length_c   1.000
_cell.angle_alpha   90.00
_cell.angle_beta   90.00
_cell.angle_gamma   90.00
#
_symmetry.space_group_name_H-M   'P 1'
#
loop_
_entity.id
_entity.type
_entity.pdbx_description
1 polymer ?
#
loop_
_entity_poly.entity_id
_entity_poly.type
_entity_poly.pdbx_seq_one_letter_code
_entity_poly.pdbx_strand_id
1 'polypeptide(L)'
;MSEALHPPESAYNLIPVEETKKEKAPRYVSKFRPAVILEKKLIKEPIRTMGPARVELPSTENFLKKHSKEPKLPEKTQSSKDVHKTCSFTERKPPVPTRNDRPLMGIHTKRDFLKETAVVVPMKPHPTYVDTNKGHKQVLENSGLVPKFIMKKVFSYSCYSHKHVQTLLCI
;
A
#
# COMPACT_ATOMS: atom_id res chain seq x y z
N MET A 1 45.34 5.28 -24.72
CA MET A 1 46.27 4.17 -24.42
C MET A 1 47.11 3.98 -25.68
N SER A 2 48.37 4.36 -25.63
CA SER A 2 49.32 4.30 -26.75
C SER A 2 49.63 2.84 -27.09
N GLU A 3 49.30 2.40 -28.30
CA GLU A 3 49.78 1.12 -28.82
C GLU A 3 51.30 1.18 -28.97
N ALA A 4 52.01 0.41 -28.15
CA ALA A 4 53.45 0.27 -28.27
C ALA A 4 53.76 -0.58 -29.51
N LEU A 5 54.35 0.06 -30.53
CA LEU A 5 54.88 -0.64 -31.70
C LEU A 5 56.11 -1.44 -31.29
N HIS A 6 55.92 -2.73 -31.01
CA HIS A 6 57.03 -3.64 -30.76
C HIS A 6 57.65 -4.10 -32.08
N PRO A 7 58.99 -4.23 -32.16
CA PRO A 7 59.64 -4.82 -33.33
C PRO A 7 59.15 -6.26 -33.54
N PRO A 8 59.07 -6.72 -34.80
CA PRO A 8 58.47 -8.02 -35.15
C PRO A 8 59.18 -9.20 -34.49
N GLU A 9 60.47 -9.06 -34.20
CA GLU A 9 61.30 -10.09 -33.57
C GLU A 9 61.83 -9.56 -32.24
N SER A 10 61.37 -10.12 -31.13
CA SER A 10 61.80 -9.77 -29.78
C SER A 10 61.96 -11.03 -28.94
N ALA A 11 63.07 -11.16 -28.22
CA ALA A 11 63.38 -12.32 -27.39
C ALA A 11 62.29 -12.59 -26.32
N TYR A 12 61.58 -11.56 -25.89
CA TYR A 12 60.48 -11.67 -24.91
C TYR A 12 59.21 -12.30 -25.48
N ASN A 13 59.02 -12.27 -26.81
CA ASN A 13 57.89 -12.93 -27.48
C ASN A 13 58.05 -14.47 -27.50
N LEU A 14 59.23 -14.99 -27.14
CA LEU A 14 59.51 -16.42 -27.04
C LEU A 14 59.00 -17.04 -25.74
N ILE A 15 58.68 -16.22 -24.73
CA ILE A 15 58.10 -16.68 -23.47
C ILE A 15 56.60 -16.87 -23.71
N PRO A 16 56.05 -18.09 -23.59
CA PRO A 16 54.62 -18.30 -23.74
C PRO A 16 53.86 -17.48 -22.69
N VAL A 17 53.00 -16.57 -23.15
CA VAL A 17 52.09 -15.87 -22.25
C VAL A 17 51.09 -16.88 -21.74
N GLU A 18 51.03 -17.07 -20.41
CA GLU A 18 50.03 -17.96 -19.81
C GLU A 18 48.63 -17.44 -20.14
N GLU A 19 47.95 -18.16 -21.04
CA GLU A 19 46.58 -17.85 -21.41
C GLU A 19 45.67 -18.07 -20.21
N THR A 20 45.20 -16.97 -19.61
CA THR A 20 44.18 -17.04 -18.57
C THR A 20 42.90 -17.62 -19.17
N LYS A 21 42.58 -18.86 -18.81
CA LYS A 21 41.34 -19.53 -19.24
C LYS A 21 40.15 -18.73 -18.70
N LYS A 22 39.43 -18.06 -19.60
CA LYS A 22 38.21 -17.33 -19.24
C LYS A 22 37.15 -18.33 -18.80
N GLU A 23 36.82 -18.33 -17.51
CA GLU A 23 35.74 -19.16 -16.98
C GLU A 23 34.40 -18.68 -17.52
N LYS A 24 33.56 -19.63 -17.95
CA LYS A 24 32.21 -19.33 -18.44
C LYS A 24 31.33 -18.93 -17.27
N ALA A 25 30.56 -17.86 -17.43
CA ALA A 25 29.58 -17.44 -16.44
C ALA A 25 28.56 -18.57 -16.14
N PRO A 26 28.08 -18.67 -14.89
CA PRO A 26 27.06 -19.64 -14.52
C PRO A 26 25.78 -19.43 -15.34
N ARG A 27 25.13 -20.55 -15.70
CA ARG A 27 23.86 -20.51 -16.43
C ARG A 27 22.76 -19.92 -15.55
N TYR A 28 21.92 -19.06 -16.13
CA TYR A 28 20.74 -18.52 -15.46
C TYR A 28 19.82 -19.64 -14.95
N VAL A 29 19.32 -19.45 -13.72
CA VAL A 29 18.31 -20.32 -13.10
C VAL A 29 17.13 -19.46 -12.65
N SER A 30 15.91 -19.89 -12.97
CA SER A 30 14.69 -19.18 -12.57
C SER A 30 14.55 -19.11 -11.04
N LYS A 31 14.14 -17.93 -10.54
CA LYS A 31 13.81 -17.68 -9.14
C LYS A 31 12.72 -18.62 -8.59
N PHE A 32 11.84 -19.11 -9.47
CA PHE A 32 10.70 -19.96 -9.11
C PHE A 32 11.02 -21.46 -9.17
N ARG A 33 12.23 -21.85 -9.57
CA ARG A 33 12.66 -23.26 -9.60
C ARG A 33 12.39 -24.02 -8.29
N PRO A 34 12.67 -23.49 -7.08
CA PRO A 34 12.38 -24.21 -5.85
C PRO A 34 10.89 -24.46 -5.62
N ALA A 35 10.03 -23.47 -5.90
CA ALA A 35 8.57 -23.60 -5.75
C ALA A 35 8.01 -24.71 -6.65
N VAL A 36 8.41 -24.72 -7.92
CA VAL A 36 7.98 -25.75 -8.89
C VAL A 36 8.42 -27.16 -8.47
N ILE A 37 9.59 -27.31 -7.83
CA ILE A 37 10.05 -28.60 -7.32
C ILE A 37 9.16 -29.07 -6.16
N LEU A 38 8.79 -28.18 -5.25
CA LEU A 38 7.91 -28.51 -4.12
C LEU A 38 6.52 -28.91 -4.61
N GLU A 39 5.92 -28.14 -5.51
CA GLU A 39 4.62 -28.45 -6.11
C GLU A 39 4.63 -29.82 -6.81
N LYS A 40 5.67 -30.10 -7.61
CA LYS A 40 5.83 -31.40 -8.29
C LYS A 40 6.05 -32.56 -7.33
N LYS A 41 6.58 -32.33 -6.13
CA LYS A 41 6.75 -33.38 -5.10
C LYS A 41 5.45 -33.63 -4.35
N LEU A 42 4.73 -32.56 -3.97
CA LEU A 42 3.45 -32.65 -3.24
C LEU A 42 2.37 -33.41 -4.02
N ILE A 43 2.38 -33.32 -5.35
CA ILE A 43 1.35 -33.94 -6.20
C ILE A 43 1.59 -35.46 -6.39
N LYS A 44 2.77 -35.97 -6.02
CA LYS A 44 3.17 -37.37 -6.27
C LYS A 44 2.94 -38.27 -5.06
N GLU A 45 1.72 -38.76 -4.94
CA GLU A 45 1.48 -40.04 -4.28
C GLU A 45 1.95 -41.15 -5.25
N PRO A 46 2.94 -42.00 -4.89
CA PRO A 46 3.67 -42.84 -5.83
C PRO A 46 2.82 -43.87 -6.58
N ILE A 47 1.62 -44.17 -6.09
CA ILE A 47 0.72 -45.23 -6.59
C ILE A 47 -0.72 -44.74 -6.80
N ARG A 48 -0.95 -43.42 -6.91
CA ARG A 48 -2.31 -42.86 -6.94
C ARG A 48 -3.16 -43.27 -8.14
N THR A 49 -2.56 -43.44 -9.32
CA THR A 49 -3.30 -43.70 -10.57
C THR A 49 -3.58 -45.19 -10.80
N MET A 50 -2.58 -46.05 -10.60
CA MET A 50 -2.67 -47.48 -10.96
C MET A 50 -2.39 -48.44 -9.79
N GLY A 51 -2.17 -47.93 -8.57
CA GLY A 51 -1.80 -48.77 -7.44
C GLY A 51 -0.39 -49.37 -7.56
N PRO A 52 0.01 -50.24 -6.62
CA PRO A 52 1.28 -50.95 -6.68
C PRO A 52 1.26 -52.03 -7.78
N ALA A 53 2.38 -52.19 -8.50
CA ALA A 53 2.51 -53.16 -9.60
C ALA A 53 2.42 -54.62 -9.13
N ARG A 54 2.80 -54.90 -7.88
CA ARG A 54 2.62 -56.18 -7.20
C ARG A 54 2.07 -55.88 -5.81
N VAL A 55 0.90 -56.41 -5.49
CA VAL A 55 0.29 -56.31 -4.16
C VAL A 55 0.96 -57.35 -3.27
N GLU A 56 1.59 -56.90 -2.19
CA GLU A 56 2.17 -57.80 -1.20
C GLU A 56 1.07 -58.59 -0.47
N LEU A 57 1.31 -59.90 -0.29
CA LEU A 57 0.37 -60.77 0.40
C LEU A 57 0.37 -60.46 1.91
N PRO A 58 -0.79 -60.54 2.58
CA PRO A 58 -0.87 -60.26 4.01
C PRO A 58 -0.04 -61.28 4.81
N SER A 59 1.05 -60.81 5.42
CA SER A 59 1.86 -61.60 6.35
C SER A 59 1.21 -61.67 7.72
N THR A 60 1.35 -62.81 8.40
CA THR A 60 0.80 -63.04 9.75
C THR A 60 1.43 -62.16 10.83
N GLU A 61 2.56 -61.53 10.55
CA GLU A 61 3.25 -60.63 11.47
C GLU A 61 2.62 -59.21 11.48
N ASN A 62 1.98 -58.82 10.37
CA ASN A 62 1.44 -57.47 10.14
C ASN A 62 -0.07 -57.34 10.47
N PHE A 63 -0.65 -58.26 11.25
CA PHE A 63 -2.04 -58.15 11.67
C PHE A 63 -2.27 -56.94 12.58
N LEU A 64 -3.44 -56.31 12.42
CA LEU A 64 -3.83 -55.13 13.17
C LEU A 64 -3.98 -55.47 14.67
N LYS A 65 -3.12 -54.88 15.50
CA LYS A 65 -3.22 -54.95 16.96
C LYS A 65 -4.18 -53.89 17.50
N LYS A 66 -4.78 -54.12 18.67
CA LYS A 66 -5.62 -53.12 19.36
C LYS A 66 -4.83 -51.81 19.54
N HIS A 67 -5.48 -50.68 19.28
CA HIS A 67 -4.90 -49.32 19.38
C HIS A 67 -3.73 -48.99 18.42
N SER A 68 -3.44 -49.83 17.41
CA SER A 68 -2.33 -49.57 16.47
C SER A 68 -2.54 -48.38 15.53
N LYS A 69 -3.80 -48.06 15.21
CA LYS A 69 -4.16 -46.97 14.28
C LYS A 69 -4.60 -45.69 14.99
N GLU A 70 -4.57 -45.68 16.32
CA GLU A 70 -4.95 -44.51 17.08
C GLU A 70 -3.84 -43.46 17.00
N PRO A 71 -4.19 -42.19 16.69
CA PRO A 71 -3.22 -41.12 16.63
C PRO A 71 -2.67 -40.88 18.04
N LYS A 72 -1.37 -41.14 18.23
CA LYS A 72 -0.67 -40.82 19.47
C LYS A 72 -0.53 -39.31 19.55
N LEU A 73 -1.33 -38.68 20.41
CA LEU A 73 -1.17 -37.28 20.73
C LEU A 73 0.16 -37.08 21.47
N PRO A 74 0.98 -36.07 21.12
CA PRO A 74 2.17 -35.76 21.88
C PRO A 74 1.79 -35.44 23.32
N GLU A 75 2.58 -35.97 24.27
CA GLU A 75 2.39 -35.70 25.69
C GLU A 75 2.54 -34.20 25.93
N LYS A 76 1.57 -33.59 26.62
CA LYS A 76 1.59 -32.16 26.95
C LYS A 76 2.65 -31.89 28.00
N THR A 77 3.91 -31.80 27.61
CA THR A 77 4.94 -31.18 28.44
C THR A 77 4.49 -29.75 28.78
N GLN A 78 4.77 -29.30 30.00
CA GLN A 78 4.28 -28.02 30.55
C GLN A 78 4.64 -26.79 29.68
N SER A 79 5.58 -26.93 28.74
CA SER A 79 5.95 -25.97 27.69
C SER A 79 4.92 -25.81 26.56
N SER A 80 3.97 -26.73 26.38
CA SER A 80 2.99 -26.68 25.28
C SER A 80 1.74 -25.87 25.62
N LYS A 81 1.59 -25.38 26.86
CA LYS A 81 0.52 -24.43 27.23
C LYS A 81 0.71 -23.06 26.55
N ASP A 82 1.90 -22.76 26.07
CA ASP A 82 2.20 -21.49 25.40
C ASP A 82 2.12 -21.56 23.86
N VAL A 83 2.05 -22.75 23.26
CA VAL A 83 2.07 -22.88 21.79
C VAL A 83 0.69 -22.64 21.16
N HIS A 84 -0.41 -22.82 21.90
CA HIS A 84 -1.74 -22.39 21.45
C HIS A 84 -1.91 -20.85 21.41
N LYS A 85 -0.90 -20.08 21.81
CA LYS A 85 -0.90 -18.61 21.75
C LYS A 85 -0.24 -18.04 20.49
N THR A 86 0.11 -18.85 19.50
CA THR A 86 0.69 -18.33 18.24
C THR A 86 -0.36 -17.85 17.23
N CYS A 87 -1.63 -18.18 17.43
CA CYS A 87 -2.72 -17.42 16.85
C CYS A 87 -3.27 -16.49 17.94
N SER A 88 -2.41 -15.56 18.38
CA SER A 88 -2.86 -14.32 19.00
C SER A 88 -3.73 -13.63 17.96
N PHE A 89 -5.02 -13.94 17.98
CA PHE A 89 -6.05 -13.17 17.31
C PHE A 89 -5.87 -11.75 17.83
N THR A 90 -5.17 -10.98 17.01
CA THR A 90 -4.71 -9.63 17.21
C THR A 90 -5.73 -8.86 18.04
N GLU A 91 -5.22 -8.19 19.06
CA GLU A 91 -5.78 -7.30 20.08
C GLU A 91 -6.79 -6.26 19.55
N ARG A 92 -7.78 -6.67 18.76
CA ARG A 92 -8.74 -5.77 18.11
C ARG A 92 -9.80 -5.28 19.08
N LYS A 93 -9.97 -5.96 20.22
CA LYS A 93 -11.00 -5.63 21.20
C LYS A 93 -10.33 -5.17 22.49
N PRO A 94 -10.59 -3.94 22.95
CA PRO A 94 -10.17 -3.53 24.27
C PRO A 94 -10.81 -4.43 25.33
N PRO A 95 -10.17 -4.62 26.49
CA PRO A 95 -10.76 -5.37 27.59
C PRO A 95 -12.08 -4.73 28.03
N VAL A 96 -13.04 -5.57 28.41
CA VAL A 96 -14.35 -5.12 28.89
C VAL A 96 -14.15 -4.33 30.19
N PRO A 97 -14.76 -3.13 30.34
CA PRO A 97 -14.67 -2.36 31.58
C PRO A 97 -15.12 -3.18 32.80
N THR A 98 -14.48 -2.94 33.94
CA THR A 98 -14.80 -3.67 35.17
C THR A 98 -16.12 -3.18 35.77
N ARG A 99 -16.77 -4.00 36.60
CA ARG A 99 -18.05 -3.64 37.25
C ARG A 99 -17.97 -2.39 38.13
N ASN A 100 -16.77 -2.07 38.62
CA ASN A 100 -16.52 -0.91 39.49
C ASN A 100 -16.12 0.35 38.70
N ASP A 101 -15.93 0.23 37.39
CA ASP A 101 -15.53 1.33 36.52
C ASP A 101 -16.72 2.26 36.30
N ARG A 102 -16.69 3.46 36.91
CA ARG A 102 -17.73 4.47 36.75
C ARG A 102 -17.29 5.44 35.65
N PRO A 103 -17.91 5.41 34.45
CA PRO A 103 -17.58 6.38 33.42
C PRO A 103 -17.90 7.79 33.92
N LEU A 104 -17.17 8.79 33.43
CA LEU A 104 -17.45 10.19 33.71
C LEU A 104 -18.87 10.50 33.20
N MET A 105 -19.84 10.57 34.11
CA MET A 105 -21.28 10.74 33.82
C MET A 105 -21.61 12.18 33.40
N GLY A 106 -21.02 12.62 32.30
CA GLY A 106 -21.20 13.96 31.74
C GLY A 106 -20.35 15.02 32.45
N ILE A 107 -19.77 15.92 31.65
CA ILE A 107 -19.12 17.12 32.17
C ILE A 107 -20.24 18.07 32.60
N HIS A 108 -20.54 18.13 33.89
CA HIS A 108 -21.47 19.11 34.43
C HIS A 108 -20.81 20.50 34.43
N THR A 109 -20.77 21.15 33.26
CA THR A 109 -20.33 22.54 33.17
C THR A 109 -21.43 23.46 33.68
N LYS A 110 -21.09 24.42 34.54
CA LYS A 110 -22.00 25.49 34.99
C LYS A 110 -22.29 26.55 33.90
N ARG A 111 -22.17 26.19 32.61
CA ARG A 111 -22.33 27.13 31.50
C ARG A 111 -23.80 27.22 31.11
N ASP A 112 -24.31 28.44 31.00
CA ASP A 112 -25.68 28.71 30.59
C ASP A 112 -25.78 28.69 29.05
N PHE A 113 -26.07 27.53 28.47
CA PHE A 113 -26.18 27.36 27.01
C PHE A 113 -27.19 28.31 26.36
N LEU A 114 -28.27 28.67 27.07
CA LEU A 114 -29.29 29.60 26.57
C LEU A 114 -28.75 31.03 26.40
N LYS A 115 -27.87 31.48 27.31
CA LYS A 115 -27.26 32.82 27.22
C LYS A 115 -26.18 32.85 26.16
N GLU A 116 -25.36 31.80 26.08
CA GLU A 116 -24.25 31.72 25.12
C GLU A 116 -24.75 31.59 23.68
N THR A 117 -25.80 30.81 23.44
CA THR A 117 -26.41 30.67 22.10
C THR A 117 -27.13 31.95 21.65
N ALA A 118 -27.73 32.71 22.57
CA ALA A 118 -28.40 33.96 22.24
C ALA A 118 -27.43 35.07 21.80
N VAL A 119 -26.18 35.04 22.26
CA VAL A 119 -25.13 35.98 21.84
C VAL A 119 -24.54 35.58 20.48
N VAL A 120 -24.57 34.29 20.13
CA VAL A 120 -24.09 33.79 18.84
C VAL A 120 -25.21 33.88 17.80
N VAL A 121 -25.36 35.07 17.22
CA VAL A 121 -26.16 35.27 16.00
C VAL A 121 -25.59 34.35 14.90
N PRO A 122 -26.41 33.54 14.20
CA PRO A 122 -25.92 32.68 13.14
C PRO A 122 -25.36 33.54 11.99
N MET A 123 -24.04 33.60 11.90
CA MET A 123 -23.36 34.25 10.78
C MET A 123 -23.68 33.48 9.51
N LYS A 124 -24.15 34.19 8.47
CA LYS A 124 -24.36 33.59 7.17
C LYS A 124 -23.02 33.01 6.67
N PRO A 125 -22.99 31.77 6.16
CA PRO A 125 -21.76 31.15 5.70
C PRO A 125 -21.19 31.94 4.51
N HIS A 126 -19.86 32.09 4.47
CA HIS A 126 -19.17 32.74 3.36
C HIS A 126 -19.31 31.91 2.08
N PRO A 127 -19.55 32.55 0.92
CA PRO A 127 -19.63 31.86 -0.37
C PRO A 127 -18.29 31.20 -0.69
N THR A 128 -18.27 29.86 -0.64
CA THR A 128 -17.04 29.05 -0.71
C THR A 128 -17.29 27.85 -1.62
N TYR A 129 -16.37 27.56 -2.53
CA TYR A 129 -16.43 26.40 -3.41
C TYR A 129 -15.64 25.22 -2.82
N VAL A 130 -16.16 24.01 -2.98
CA VAL A 130 -15.52 22.77 -2.51
C VAL A 130 -15.33 21.85 -3.71
N ASP A 131 -14.06 21.60 -4.05
CA ASP A 131 -13.69 20.85 -5.26
C ASP A 131 -13.62 19.34 -5.00
N THR A 132 -13.23 18.94 -3.78
CA THR A 132 -13.00 17.53 -3.45
C THR A 132 -13.87 17.06 -2.28
N ASN A 133 -14.23 15.76 -2.31
CA ASN A 133 -14.91 15.08 -1.20
C ASN A 133 -14.06 15.02 0.09
N LYS A 134 -12.76 15.34 0.00
CA LYS A 134 -11.83 15.48 1.13
C LYS A 134 -11.87 16.87 1.79
N GLY A 135 -12.75 17.76 1.33
CA GLY A 135 -13.05 19.01 2.02
C GLY A 135 -12.11 20.17 1.72
N HIS A 136 -11.38 20.16 0.61
CA HIS A 136 -10.61 21.34 0.19
C HIS A 136 -11.58 22.48 -0.22
N LYS A 137 -11.54 23.61 0.51
CA LYS A 137 -12.46 24.74 0.33
C LYS A 137 -11.69 25.98 -0.12
N GLN A 138 -12.16 26.64 -1.20
CA GLN A 138 -11.62 27.92 -1.67
C GLN A 138 -12.70 29.02 -1.59
N VAL A 139 -12.36 30.15 -0.96
CA VAL A 139 -13.29 31.29 -0.80
C VAL A 139 -13.47 31.99 -2.15
N LEU A 140 -14.72 32.24 -2.52
CA LEU A 140 -15.12 32.61 -3.88
C LEU A 140 -15.01 34.12 -4.15
N GLU A 141 -13.86 34.71 -3.83
CA GLU A 141 -13.66 36.16 -3.99
C GLU A 141 -13.42 36.55 -5.46
N ASN A 142 -12.62 35.80 -6.23
CA ASN A 142 -12.09 36.27 -7.52
C ASN A 142 -12.62 35.51 -8.75
N SER A 143 -13.56 34.60 -8.56
CA SER A 143 -13.99 33.65 -9.60
C SER A 143 -14.99 34.20 -10.63
N GLY A 144 -15.27 35.50 -10.62
CA GLY A 144 -16.22 36.15 -11.53
C GLY A 144 -17.71 35.80 -11.28
N LEU A 145 -18.00 34.79 -10.45
CA LEU A 145 -19.36 34.40 -10.07
C LEU A 145 -20.01 35.37 -9.08
N VAL A 146 -19.20 36.11 -8.31
CA VAL A 146 -19.67 37.19 -7.44
C VAL A 146 -19.52 38.52 -8.19
N PRO A 147 -20.62 39.23 -8.50
CA PRO A 147 -20.58 40.51 -9.21
C PRO A 147 -19.82 41.59 -8.45
N LYS A 148 -18.50 41.75 -8.70
CA LYS A 148 -17.69 42.78 -8.04
C LYS A 148 -17.72 44.14 -8.73
N PHE A 149 -17.80 44.16 -10.06
CA PHE A 149 -17.66 45.39 -10.86
C PHE A 149 -18.89 45.76 -11.67
N ILE A 150 -19.95 44.94 -11.64
CA ILE A 150 -21.15 45.14 -12.45
C ILE A 150 -21.97 46.34 -11.97
N MET A 151 -21.94 46.66 -10.68
CA MET A 151 -22.66 47.79 -10.09
C MET A 151 -21.85 49.11 -10.09
N LYS A 152 -20.72 49.18 -10.79
CA LYS A 152 -19.93 50.41 -10.85
C LYS A 152 -20.68 51.42 -11.73
N LYS A 153 -21.27 52.44 -11.09
CA LYS A 153 -22.20 53.44 -11.68
C LYS A 153 -21.59 54.34 -12.77
N VAL A 154 -20.36 54.09 -13.19
CA VAL A 154 -19.55 54.95 -14.04
C VAL A 154 -18.92 54.12 -15.15
N PHE A 155 -19.77 53.63 -16.05
CA PHE A 155 -19.34 53.01 -17.32
C PHE A 155 -20.16 53.57 -18.50
N SER A 156 -20.45 54.87 -18.44
CA SER A 156 -21.24 55.58 -19.45
C SER A 156 -20.61 56.91 -19.84
N TYR A 157 -19.29 56.93 -20.08
CA TYR A 157 -18.63 58.10 -20.69
C TYR A 157 -18.37 57.97 -22.19
N SER A 158 -18.86 56.92 -22.85
CA SER A 158 -18.66 56.78 -24.31
C SER A 158 -19.60 57.65 -25.17
N CYS A 159 -20.59 58.34 -24.58
CA CYS A 159 -21.56 59.14 -25.35
C CYS A 159 -21.24 60.64 -25.44
N TYR A 160 -20.17 61.14 -24.81
CA TYR A 160 -19.86 62.59 -24.81
C TYR A 160 -18.73 63.02 -25.75
N SER A 161 -18.09 62.10 -26.48
CA SER A 161 -17.00 62.46 -27.39
C SER A 161 -17.45 62.82 -28.81
N HIS A 162 -18.73 62.63 -29.17
CA HIS A 162 -19.18 62.90 -30.54
C HIS A 162 -19.57 64.37 -30.82
N LYS A 163 -19.54 65.25 -29.82
CA LYS A 163 -19.92 66.67 -30.00
C LYS A 163 -18.76 67.65 -30.18
N HIS A 164 -17.50 67.21 -30.16
CA HIS A 164 -16.35 68.12 -30.22
C HIS A 164 -15.54 68.09 -31.53
N VAL A 165 -15.95 67.27 -32.52
CA VAL A 165 -15.24 67.15 -33.81
C VAL A 165 -15.99 67.81 -34.97
N GLN A 166 -17.15 68.44 -34.71
CA GLN A 166 -17.98 69.06 -35.76
C GLN A 166 -17.98 70.61 -35.77
N THR A 167 -16.88 71.23 -35.31
CA THR A 167 -16.72 72.70 -35.34
C THR A 167 -15.42 73.19 -35.97
N LEU A 168 -14.77 72.38 -36.81
CA LEU A 168 -13.57 72.79 -37.57
C LEU A 168 -13.61 72.33 -39.05
N LEU A 169 -14.80 72.25 -39.63
CA LEU A 169 -14.95 72.07 -41.07
C LEU A 169 -16.23 72.73 -41.60
N CYS A 170 -16.33 74.05 -41.43
CA CYS A 170 -17.16 74.91 -42.27
C CYS A 170 -16.77 76.38 -42.01
N ILE A 171 -16.14 76.98 -43.03
CA ILE A 171 -15.80 78.40 -43.24
C ILE A 171 -14.60 78.92 -42.46
#